data_AF-K2AMZ2-F1
#
_entry.id   AF-K2AMZ2-F1
#
_cell.length_a   1.000
_cell.length_b   1.000
_cell.length_c   1.000
_cell.angle_alpha   90.00
_cell.angle_beta   90.00
_cell.angle_gamma   90.00
#
_symmetry.space_group_name_H-M   'P 1'
#
loop_
_entity.id
_entity.type
_entity.pdbx_description
1 polymer ?
#
loop_
_entity_poly.entity_id
_entity_poly.type
_entity_poly.pdbx_seq_one_letter_code
_entity_poly.pdbx_strand_id
1 'polypeptide(L)'
;ENDIYFDSLRRTGGTASIWEEKGVIRKEILNSENQSLYALYDVYRDFKQNRYRRIQDIRNALTHRRLIVFDSLITSVNDNTDKLNIDSDTLLQETVGLTRLTKAAIIYLINFVNTEEEKKKKANGKLILDMPVDTSQFL
;
A
#
# COMPACT_ATOMS: atom_id res chain seq x y z
N GLU A 1 25.48 5.12 13.21
CA GLU A 1 24.30 4.62 12.49
C GLU A 1 23.27 5.73 12.42
N ASN A 2 22.96 6.22 11.23
CA ASN A 2 21.88 7.21 11.06
C ASN A 2 20.61 6.42 10.83
N ASP A 3 19.85 6.21 11.90
CA ASP A 3 18.48 5.69 11.80
C ASP A 3 17.68 6.56 10.83
N ILE A 4 17.24 5.96 9.74
CA ILE A 4 16.32 6.60 8.79
C ILE A 4 14.95 6.62 9.46
N TYR A 5 14.64 7.74 10.12
CA TYR A 5 13.31 7.97 10.69
C TYR A 5 12.34 8.43 9.59
N PHE A 6 11.33 7.61 9.30
CA PHE A 6 10.19 8.05 8.49
C PHE A 6 9.26 8.91 9.35
N ASP A 7 9.42 10.24 9.30
CA ASP A 7 8.57 11.21 10.03
C ASP A 7 7.07 11.09 9.69
N SER A 8 6.72 10.44 8.57
CA SER A 8 5.34 10.12 8.19
C SER A 8 4.65 9.13 9.13
N LEU A 9 5.40 8.34 9.91
CA LEU A 9 4.87 7.36 10.86
C LEU A 9 4.71 7.92 12.29
N ARG A 10 5.35 9.05 12.61
CA ARG A 10 5.40 9.58 14.00
C ARG A 10 4.50 10.77 14.27
N ARG A 11 3.71 11.24 13.30
CA ARG A 11 2.65 12.24 13.55
C ARG A 11 1.42 11.61 14.21
N THR A 12 1.60 11.22 15.46
CA THR A 12 0.50 11.02 16.42
C THR A 12 -0.27 12.34 16.57
N GLY A 13 -1.45 12.42 15.97
CA GLY A 13 -2.45 13.46 16.30
C GLY A 13 -2.83 14.47 15.22
N GLY A 14 -2.49 14.27 13.94
CA GLY A 14 -2.92 15.18 12.87
C GLY A 14 -3.34 14.45 11.59
N THR A 15 -4.38 14.96 10.92
CA THR A 15 -4.94 14.50 9.64
C THR A 15 -3.98 14.60 8.44
N ALA A 16 -2.68 14.73 8.67
CA ALA A 16 -1.67 14.94 7.64
C ALA A 16 -1.11 13.58 7.20
N SER A 17 -1.31 13.25 5.92
CA SER A 17 -0.65 12.12 5.27
C SER A 17 0.34 12.64 4.22
N ILE A 18 1.08 11.74 3.58
CA ILE A 18 1.88 12.08 2.40
C ILE A 18 1.00 12.59 1.25
N TRP A 19 -0.30 12.27 1.27
CA TRP A 19 -1.25 12.62 0.22
C TRP A 19 -2.04 13.90 0.53
N GLU A 20 -2.39 14.09 1.80
CA GLU A 20 -3.33 15.11 2.24
C GLU A 20 -2.76 15.97 3.37
N GLU A 21 -3.02 17.26 3.30
CA GLU A 21 -2.77 18.20 4.39
C GLU A 21 -4.09 18.86 4.79
N LYS A 22 -4.46 18.72 6.07
CA LYS A 22 -5.76 19.19 6.60
C LYS A 22 -6.98 18.68 5.81
N GLY A 23 -6.90 17.46 5.25
CA GLY A 23 -7.97 16.84 4.48
C GLY A 23 -8.08 17.29 3.02
N VAL A 24 -7.13 18.10 2.53
CA VAL A 24 -7.04 18.53 1.12
C VAL A 24 -5.82 17.90 0.48
N ILE A 25 -5.93 17.48 -0.78
CA ILE A 25 -4.82 16.91 -1.56
C ILE A 25 -3.69 17.95 -1.66
N ARG A 26 -2.45 17.50 -1.45
CA ARG A 26 -1.26 18.34 -1.61
C ARG A 26 -1.13 18.88 -3.04
N LYS A 27 -0.80 20.16 -3.18
CA LYS A 27 -0.71 20.84 -4.50
C LYS A 27 0.36 20.22 -5.38
N GLU A 28 1.44 19.72 -4.78
CA GLU A 28 2.53 19.02 -5.44
C GLU A 28 2.04 17.79 -6.19
N ILE A 29 1.05 17.08 -5.63
CA ILE A 29 0.43 15.93 -6.29
C ILE A 29 -0.41 16.43 -7.47
N LEU A 30 -1.31 17.39 -7.25
CA LEU A 30 -2.19 17.94 -8.30
C LEU A 30 -1.42 18.55 -9.48
N ASN A 31 -0.27 19.16 -9.21
CA ASN A 31 0.58 19.80 -10.22
C ASN A 31 1.59 18.83 -10.83
N SER A 32 1.65 17.57 -10.38
CA SER A 32 2.64 16.60 -10.87
C SER A 32 2.39 16.19 -12.32
N GLU A 33 1.14 16.28 -12.80
CA GLU A 33 0.71 15.76 -14.11
C GLU A 33 1.15 14.30 -14.34
N ASN A 34 1.29 13.52 -13.25
CA ASN A 34 1.75 12.14 -13.29
C ASN A 34 0.57 11.19 -13.03
N GLN A 35 0.07 10.56 -14.09
CA GLN A 35 -1.07 9.63 -14.00
C GLN A 35 -0.82 8.48 -13.02
N SER A 36 0.43 8.02 -12.91
CA SER A 36 0.76 6.93 -11.99
C SER A 36 0.71 7.39 -10.52
N LEU A 37 1.07 8.65 -10.26
CA LEU A 37 0.92 9.24 -8.92
C LEU A 37 -0.56 9.41 -8.54
N TYR A 38 -1.41 9.78 -9.49
CA TYR A 38 -2.86 9.83 -9.28
C TYR A 38 -3.45 8.44 -8.97
N ALA A 39 -3.04 7.42 -9.72
CA ALA A 39 -3.47 6.05 -9.47
C ALA A 39 -3.04 5.55 -8.08
N LEU A 40 -1.83 5.89 -7.61
CA LEU A 40 -1.40 5.59 -6.24
C LEU A 40 -2.26 6.30 -5.19
N TYR A 41 -2.65 7.55 -5.44
CA TYR A 41 -3.56 8.28 -4.57
C TYR A 41 -4.96 7.62 -4.52
N ASP A 42 -5.47 7.14 -5.65
CA ASP A 42 -6.74 6.41 -5.70
C ASP A 42 -6.68 5.12 -4.87
N VAL A 43 -5.59 4.36 -4.97
CA VAL A 43 -5.37 3.18 -4.11
C VAL A 43 -5.39 3.58 -2.63
N TYR A 44 -4.71 4.68 -2.25
CA TYR A 44 -4.75 5.20 -0.88
C TYR A 44 -6.17 5.56 -0.43
N ARG A 45 -6.94 6.25 -1.28
CA ARG A 45 -8.32 6.63 -0.97
C ARG A 45 -9.21 5.41 -0.78
N ASP A 46 -9.07 4.40 -1.62
CA ASP A 46 -9.87 3.18 -1.52
C ASP A 46 -9.62 2.43 -0.21
N PHE A 47 -8.38 2.45 0.29
CA PHE A 47 -8.07 1.98 1.64
C PHE A 47 -8.72 2.85 2.74
N LYS A 48 -8.67 4.17 2.62
CA LYS A 48 -9.29 5.07 3.61
C LYS A 48 -10.81 5.03 3.63
N GLN A 49 -11.45 4.83 2.48
CA GLN A 49 -12.91 4.83 2.31
C GLN A 49 -13.56 3.49 2.66
N ASN A 50 -12.86 2.60 3.36
CA ASN A 50 -13.36 1.29 3.79
C ASN A 50 -13.73 0.34 2.65
N ARG A 51 -13.32 0.57 1.39
CA ARG A 51 -13.55 -0.40 0.31
C ARG A 51 -12.83 -1.74 0.57
N TYR A 52 -11.69 -1.66 1.25
CA TYR A 52 -10.91 -2.83 1.68
C TYR A 52 -11.02 -3.09 3.19
N ARG A 53 -12.14 -2.73 3.83
CA ARG A 53 -12.32 -2.87 5.28
C ARG A 53 -12.15 -4.30 5.76
N ARG A 54 -12.63 -5.29 5.00
CA ARG A 54 -12.49 -6.71 5.34
C ARG A 54 -11.02 -7.14 5.43
N ILE A 55 -10.20 -6.77 4.44
CA ILE A 55 -8.75 -6.99 4.46
C ILE A 55 -8.11 -6.32 5.68
N GLN A 56 -8.51 -5.08 6.01
CA GLN A 56 -7.98 -4.37 7.17
C GLN A 56 -8.33 -5.06 8.48
N ASP A 57 -9.57 -5.52 8.62
CA ASP A 57 -10.04 -6.22 9.81
C ASP A 57 -9.32 -7.56 9.98
N ILE A 58 -9.12 -8.33 8.89
CA ILE A 58 -8.33 -9.57 8.90
C ILE A 58 -6.88 -9.29 9.31
N ARG A 59 -6.22 -8.30 8.69
CA ARG A 59 -4.85 -7.90 9.04
C ARG A 59 -4.76 -7.51 10.52
N ASN A 60 -5.67 -6.67 11.00
CA ASN A 60 -5.70 -6.25 12.41
C ASN A 60 -5.93 -7.43 13.36
N ALA A 61 -6.77 -8.39 12.95
CA ALA A 61 -6.99 -9.61 13.70
C ALA A 61 -5.72 -10.48 13.73
N LEU A 62 -5.00 -10.63 12.61
CA LEU A 62 -3.73 -11.36 12.55
C LEU A 62 -2.63 -10.72 13.41
N THR A 63 -2.57 -9.38 13.48
CA THR A 63 -1.48 -8.67 14.19
C THR A 63 -1.78 -8.43 15.67
N HIS A 64 -3.04 -8.29 16.05
CA HIS A 64 -3.42 -7.86 17.41
C HIS A 64 -4.37 -8.81 18.13
N ARG A 65 -4.85 -9.88 17.47
CA ARG A 65 -5.81 -10.84 18.03
C ARG A 65 -5.48 -12.27 17.58
N ARG A 66 -6.30 -13.23 18.00
CA ARG A 66 -6.26 -14.60 17.51
C ARG A 66 -7.33 -14.76 16.43
N LEU A 67 -6.90 -14.95 15.19
CA LEU A 67 -7.78 -15.32 14.08
C LEU A 67 -7.86 -16.86 14.02
N ILE A 68 -9.07 -17.42 14.07
CA ILE A 68 -9.29 -18.86 13.90
C ILE A 68 -9.65 -19.10 12.43
N VAL A 69 -8.77 -19.82 11.74
CA VAL A 69 -8.99 -20.25 10.36
C VAL A 69 -9.55 -21.66 10.39
N PHE A 70 -10.70 -21.88 9.75
CA PHE A 70 -11.34 -23.18 9.70
C PHE A 70 -11.62 -23.60 8.25
N ASP A 71 -11.78 -24.91 8.05
CA ASP A 71 -12.20 -25.46 6.76
C ASP A 71 -13.73 -25.51 6.70
N SER A 72 -14.31 -24.79 5.74
CA SER A 72 -15.76 -24.66 5.54
C SER A 72 -16.43 -25.97 5.15
N LEU A 73 -15.67 -26.92 4.58
CA LEU A 73 -16.16 -28.26 4.23
C LEU A 73 -16.36 -29.14 5.47
N ILE A 74 -15.69 -28.81 6.57
CA ILE A 74 -15.64 -29.64 7.78
C ILE A 74 -16.44 -28.99 8.92
N THR A 75 -16.48 -27.66 8.98
CA THR A 75 -17.11 -26.92 10.09
C THR A 75 -17.98 -25.78 9.57
N SER A 76 -19.27 -25.81 9.89
CA SER A 76 -20.14 -24.64 9.72
C SER A 76 -20.13 -23.83 11.00
N VAL A 77 -19.51 -22.65 10.96
CA VAL A 77 -19.55 -21.70 12.06
C VAL A 77 -20.76 -20.79 11.86
N ASN A 78 -21.57 -20.63 12.90
CA ASN A 78 -22.73 -19.76 12.87
C ASN A 78 -22.25 -18.30 12.77
N ASP A 79 -22.62 -17.59 11.68
CA ASP A 79 -22.10 -16.26 11.30
C ASP A 79 -22.21 -15.16 12.37
N ASN A 80 -23.03 -15.38 13.40
CA ASN A 80 -23.39 -14.34 14.37
C ASN A 80 -22.48 -14.23 15.59
N THR A 81 -21.52 -15.15 15.81
CA THR A 81 -20.84 -15.22 17.12
C THR A 81 -19.36 -14.84 17.16
N ASP A 82 -18.61 -14.80 16.07
CA ASP A 82 -17.22 -14.35 16.15
C ASP A 82 -16.68 -13.74 14.85
N LYS A 83 -16.46 -12.42 14.87
CA LYS A 83 -15.72 -11.68 13.82
C LYS A 83 -14.25 -12.15 13.66
N LEU A 84 -13.83 -13.12 14.46
CA LEU A 84 -12.48 -13.67 14.52
C LEU A 84 -12.38 -15.07 13.88
N ASN A 85 -13.48 -15.60 13.34
CA ASN A 85 -13.50 -16.85 12.60
C ASN A 85 -13.57 -16.53 11.11
N ILE A 86 -12.66 -17.10 10.32
CA ILE A 86 -12.65 -16.96 8.87
C ILE A 86 -12.46 -18.34 8.24
N ASP A 87 -13.24 -18.62 7.20
CA ASP A 87 -13.01 -19.83 6.42
C ASP A 87 -11.75 -19.68 5.56
N SER A 88 -11.07 -20.81 5.32
CA SER A 88 -9.82 -20.84 4.57
C SER A 88 -9.95 -20.27 3.15
N ASP A 89 -11.09 -20.51 2.49
CA ASP A 89 -11.35 -20.02 1.14
C ASP A 89 -11.47 -18.49 1.10
N THR A 90 -12.22 -17.91 2.03
CA THR A 90 -12.30 -16.46 2.18
C THR A 90 -10.92 -15.87 2.45
N LEU A 91 -10.14 -16.45 3.37
CA LEU A 91 -8.79 -15.96 3.66
C LEU A 91 -7.91 -15.97 2.39
N LEU A 92 -8.01 -17.03 1.59
CA LEU A 92 -7.31 -17.13 0.30
C LEU A 92 -7.77 -16.05 -0.68
N GLN A 93 -9.08 -15.84 -0.86
CA GLN A 93 -9.62 -14.83 -1.76
C GLN A 93 -9.20 -13.41 -1.36
N GLU A 94 -9.26 -13.08 -0.07
CA GLU A 94 -8.81 -11.79 0.45
C GLU A 94 -7.29 -11.60 0.26
N THR A 95 -6.50 -12.66 0.42
CA THR A 95 -5.05 -12.65 0.15
C THR A 95 -4.74 -12.42 -1.34
N VAL A 96 -5.49 -13.06 -2.24
CA VAL A 96 -5.39 -12.81 -3.69
C VAL A 96 -5.76 -11.37 -4.02
N GLY A 97 -6.83 -10.84 -3.42
CA GLY A 97 -7.25 -9.45 -3.56
C GLY A 97 -6.16 -8.47 -3.12
N LEU A 98 -5.59 -8.68 -1.93
CA LEU A 98 -4.47 -7.89 -1.42
C LEU A 98 -3.25 -7.96 -2.35
N THR A 99 -2.92 -9.16 -2.86
CA THR A 99 -1.77 -9.35 -3.75
C THR A 99 -1.95 -8.60 -5.07
N ARG A 100 -3.15 -8.61 -5.65
CA ARG A 100 -3.48 -7.83 -6.85
C ARG A 100 -3.32 -6.32 -6.60
N LEU A 101 -3.76 -5.84 -5.45
CA LEU A 101 -3.66 -4.44 -5.06
C LEU A 101 -2.20 -4.02 -4.84
N THR A 102 -1.42 -4.83 -4.14
CA THR A 102 0.02 -4.63 -3.96
C THR A 102 0.75 -4.63 -5.30
N LYS A 103 0.42 -5.56 -6.20
CA LYS A 103 0.97 -5.59 -7.57
C LYS A 103 0.66 -4.30 -8.32
N ALA A 104 -0.58 -3.81 -8.27
CA ALA A 104 -0.95 -2.55 -8.92
C ALA A 104 -0.17 -1.36 -8.34
N ALA A 105 -0.07 -1.27 -7.00
CA ALA A 105 0.68 -0.21 -6.33
C ALA A 105 2.17 -0.21 -6.72
N ILE A 106 2.81 -1.38 -6.80
CA ILE A 106 4.20 -1.50 -7.24
C ILE A 106 4.36 -1.02 -8.70
N ILE A 107 3.46 -1.43 -9.60
CA ILE A 107 3.48 -0.99 -11.00
C ILE A 107 3.35 0.53 -11.11
N TYR A 108 2.40 1.12 -10.38
CA TYR A 108 2.24 2.57 -10.38
C TYR A 108 3.44 3.31 -9.77
N LEU A 109 4.08 2.75 -8.74
CA LEU A 109 5.30 3.34 -8.18
C LEU A 109 6.46 3.32 -9.19
N ILE A 110 6.67 2.19 -9.87
CA ILE A 110 7.69 2.08 -10.92
C ILE A 110 7.41 3.09 -12.04
N ASN A 111 6.17 3.18 -12.50
CA ASN A 111 5.79 4.11 -13.57
C ASN A 111 5.90 5.57 -13.14
N PHE A 112 5.58 5.87 -11.88
CA PHE A 112 5.78 7.20 -11.30
C PHE A 112 7.25 7.60 -11.39
N VAL A 113 8.16 6.76 -10.88
CA VAL A 113 9.61 7.00 -10.91
C VAL A 113 10.08 7.17 -12.36
N ASN A 114 9.73 6.25 -13.25
CA ASN A 114 10.13 6.32 -14.65
C ASN A 114 9.67 7.62 -15.32
N THR A 115 8.44 8.04 -15.07
CA THR A 115 7.89 9.28 -15.64
C THR A 115 8.62 10.52 -15.14
N GLU A 116 8.90 10.59 -13.84
CA GLU A 116 9.63 11.72 -13.26
C GLU A 116 11.10 11.75 -13.70
N GLU A 117 11.75 10.58 -13.82
CA GLU A 117 13.11 10.49 -14.35
C GLU A 117 13.18 10.90 -15.83
N GLU A 118 12.22 10.50 -16.66
CA GLU A 118 12.15 10.96 -18.05
C GLU A 118 11.89 12.47 -18.17
N LYS A 119 11.05 13.05 -17.31
CA LYS A 119 10.86 14.51 -17.24
C LYS A 119 12.17 15.22 -16.89
N LYS A 120 12.92 14.70 -15.90
CA LYS A 120 14.23 15.24 -15.52
C LYS A 120 15.24 15.14 -16.66
N LYS A 121 15.29 14.00 -17.38
CA LYS A 121 16.16 13.82 -18.55
C LYS A 121 15.87 14.85 -19.63
N LYS A 122 14.59 15.09 -19.94
CA LYS A 122 14.16 16.09 -20.93
C LYS A 122 14.46 17.53 -20.50
N ALA A 123 14.39 17.83 -19.21
CA ALA A 123 14.62 19.17 -18.67
C ALA A 123 16.12 19.51 -18.49
N ASN A 124 16.95 18.56 -18.07
CA ASN A 124 18.34 18.81 -17.68
C ASN A 124 19.40 18.19 -18.62
N GLY A 125 19.03 17.36 -19.61
CA GLY A 125 19.96 16.74 -20.56
C GLY A 125 21.03 15.82 -19.94
N LYS A 126 21.01 15.61 -18.62
CA LYS A 126 22.01 14.84 -17.88
C LYS A 126 21.35 13.62 -17.23
N LEU A 127 21.85 12.45 -17.58
CA LEU A 127 21.50 11.17 -16.97
C LEU A 127 21.81 11.21 -15.46
N ILE A 128 20.87 10.76 -14.64
CA ILE A 128 21.26 10.10 -13.39
C ILE A 128 21.96 8.82 -13.85
N LEU A 129 23.26 8.71 -13.56
CA LEU A 129 24.05 7.50 -13.84
C LEU A 129 23.31 6.29 -13.28
N ASP A 130 23.24 5.21 -14.07
CA ASP A 130 22.75 3.91 -13.61
C ASP A 130 23.38 3.62 -12.25
N MET A 131 22.55 3.47 -11.22
CA MET A 131 23.03 3.09 -9.90
C MET A 131 23.53 1.64 -10.03
N PRO A 132 24.85 1.38 -9.90
CA PRO A 132 25.33 0.01 -9.96
C PRO A 132 24.69 -0.75 -8.80
N VAL A 133 23.84 -1.73 -9.13
CA VAL A 133 23.32 -2.67 -8.14
C VAL A 133 24.49 -3.57 -7.78
N ASP A 134 25.06 -3.36 -6.60
CA ASP A 134 26.09 -4.21 -6.06
C ASP A 134 25.48 -5.57 -5.67
N THR A 135 25.60 -6.54 -6.56
CA THR A 135 25.13 -7.91 -6.33
C THR A 135 26.11 -8.75 -5.52
N SER A 136 27.27 -8.19 -5.09
CA SER A 136 28.25 -8.93 -4.29
C SER A 136 27.71 -9.35 -2.92
N GLN A 137 26.59 -8.76 -2.49
CA GLN A 137 25.89 -9.10 -1.26
C GLN A 137 25.03 -10.38 -1.38
N PHE A 138 24.90 -10.94 -2.59
CA PHE A 138 24.09 -12.13 -2.89
C PHE A 138 24.94 -13.34 -3.35
N LEU A 139 26.28 -13.25 -3.27
CA LEU A 139 27.23 -14.33 -3.55
C LEU A 139 28.00 -14.68 -2.27
#